data_AF-K1Y8S1-F1
#
_entry.id   AF-K1Y8S1-F1
#
_cell.length_a   1.000
_cell.length_b   1.000
_cell.length_c   1.000
_cell.angle_alpha   90.00
_cell.angle_beta   90.00
_cell.angle_gamma   90.00
#
_symmetry.space_group_name_H-M   'P 1'
#
loop_
_entity.id
_entity.type
_entity.pdbx_description
1 polymer ?
#
loop_
_entity_poly.entity_id
_entity_poly.type
_entity_poly.pdbx_seq_one_letter_code
_entity_poly.pdbx_strand_id
1 'polypeptide(L)'
;MPEEMDLVKTNTLKRYIWDVKKLRVSSTSVEDLRIKGNNILKDIIAIASDLARKEKRDTIMPRDTDPAIEKILGNQDLKANDLFEEMKKLNPIELGELSKMISSYISAEKEKKVE
;
A
#
# COMPACT_ATOMS: atom_id res chain seq x y z
N MET A 1 -18.90 20.16 10.84
CA MET A 1 -17.91 19.21 10.28
C MET A 1 -18.37 18.89 8.88
N PRO A 2 -17.52 18.94 7.84
CA PRO A 2 -17.95 18.50 6.52
C PRO A 2 -18.44 17.06 6.63
N GLU A 3 -19.57 16.75 6.01
CA GLU A 3 -20.09 15.38 5.94
C GLU A 3 -18.98 14.46 5.42
N GLU A 4 -18.87 13.28 6.02
CA GLU A 4 -17.89 12.29 5.58
C GLU A 4 -18.20 11.92 4.12
N MET A 5 -17.39 12.44 3.20
CA MET A 5 -17.61 12.24 1.78
C MET A 5 -17.11 10.86 1.37
N ASP A 6 -18.02 10.03 0.87
CA ASP A 6 -17.67 8.82 0.15
C ASP A 6 -17.16 9.12 -1.26
N LEU A 7 -15.93 8.72 -1.52
CA LEU A 7 -15.28 8.66 -2.82
C LEU A 7 -15.87 7.55 -3.70
N VAL A 8 -16.22 6.40 -3.11
CA VAL A 8 -16.83 5.26 -3.80
C VAL A 8 -18.17 4.90 -3.15
N LYS A 9 -19.24 4.83 -3.95
CA LYS A 9 -20.61 4.56 -3.47
C LYS A 9 -20.95 3.07 -3.50
N THR A 10 -21.80 2.63 -2.57
CA THR A 10 -22.32 1.24 -2.47
C THR A 10 -22.89 0.74 -3.80
N ASN A 11 -23.70 1.57 -4.47
CA ASN A 11 -24.35 1.19 -5.72
C ASN A 11 -23.35 0.97 -6.86
N THR A 12 -22.25 1.72 -6.88
CA THR A 12 -21.17 1.53 -7.87
C THR A 12 -20.52 0.17 -7.70
N LEU A 13 -20.22 -0.22 -6.44
CA LEU A 13 -19.64 -1.53 -6.14
C LEU A 13 -20.61 -2.68 -6.49
N LYS A 14 -21.89 -2.57 -6.09
CA LYS A 14 -22.94 -3.55 -6.43
C LYS A 14 -23.05 -3.73 -7.94
N ARG A 15 -23.12 -2.62 -8.68
CA ARG A 15 -23.26 -2.63 -10.13
C ARG A 15 -22.06 -3.28 -10.80
N TYR A 16 -20.84 -2.97 -10.37
CA TYR A 16 -19.65 -3.62 -10.93
C TYR A 16 -19.65 -5.14 -10.69
N ILE A 17 -19.96 -5.59 -9.47
CA ILE A 17 -19.97 -7.02 -9.14
C ILE A 17 -21.07 -7.77 -9.94
N TRP A 18 -22.24 -7.16 -10.08
CA TRP A 18 -23.36 -7.75 -10.83
C TRP A 18 -23.14 -7.70 -12.35
N ASP A 19 -22.86 -6.53 -12.92
CA ASP A 19 -22.81 -6.33 -14.37
C ASP A 19 -21.53 -6.87 -14.99
N VAL A 20 -20.38 -6.71 -14.31
CA VAL A 20 -19.07 -7.07 -14.86
C VAL A 20 -18.66 -8.46 -14.39
N LYS A 21 -18.74 -8.73 -13.09
CA LYS A 21 -18.32 -10.02 -12.54
C LYS A 21 -19.42 -11.09 -12.58
N LYS A 22 -20.67 -10.71 -12.89
CA LYS A 22 -21.82 -11.63 -12.97
C LYS A 22 -22.08 -12.39 -11.66
N LEU A 23 -21.83 -11.74 -10.53
CA LEU A 23 -22.00 -12.32 -9.19
C LEU A 23 -23.05 -11.58 -8.38
N ARG A 24 -23.68 -12.30 -7.44
CA ARG A 24 -24.43 -11.69 -6.35
C ARG A 24 -23.47 -11.32 -5.23
N VAL A 25 -23.80 -10.28 -4.49
CA VAL A 25 -23.04 -9.84 -3.31
C VAL A 25 -24.00 -9.45 -2.20
N SER A 26 -23.67 -9.83 -0.97
CA SER A 26 -24.47 -9.46 0.19
C SER A 26 -24.35 -7.95 0.47
N SER A 27 -25.40 -7.33 1.01
CA SER A 27 -25.33 -5.90 1.38
C SER A 27 -24.23 -5.63 2.41
N THR A 28 -24.02 -6.53 3.38
CA THR A 28 -22.95 -6.42 4.38
C THR A 28 -21.57 -6.42 3.75
N SER A 29 -21.30 -7.36 2.83
CA SER A 29 -19.99 -7.44 2.16
C SER A 29 -19.70 -6.20 1.30
N VAL A 30 -20.71 -5.64 0.62
CA VAL A 30 -20.52 -4.40 -0.13
C VAL A 30 -20.23 -3.23 0.80
N GLU A 31 -20.94 -3.16 1.93
CA GLU A 31 -20.76 -2.07 2.87
C GLU A 31 -19.37 -2.09 3.51
N ASP A 32 -18.87 -3.27 3.89
CA ASP A 32 -17.50 -3.43 4.38
C ASP A 32 -16.46 -3.02 3.33
N LEU A 33 -16.66 -3.44 2.06
CA LEU A 33 -15.80 -3.04 0.95
C LEU A 33 -15.83 -1.54 0.71
N ARG A 34 -17.02 -0.92 0.81
CA ARG A 34 -17.19 0.53 0.69
C ARG A 34 -16.39 1.25 1.76
N ILE A 35 -16.61 0.91 3.03
CA ILE A 35 -15.96 1.59 4.15
C ILE A 35 -14.45 1.46 4.05
N LYS A 36 -13.94 0.23 3.92
CA LYS A 36 -12.50 -0.02 3.84
C LYS A 36 -11.86 0.63 2.62
N GLY A 37 -12.48 0.49 1.45
CA GLY A 37 -11.98 1.08 0.21
C GLY A 37 -11.95 2.61 0.26
N ASN A 38 -13.00 3.25 0.81
CA ASN A 38 -13.01 4.69 0.98
C ASN A 38 -11.94 5.18 1.94
N ASN A 39 -11.72 4.49 3.05
CA ASN A 39 -10.67 4.86 4.01
C ASN A 39 -9.28 4.76 3.38
N ILE A 40 -8.98 3.68 2.67
CA ILE A 40 -7.72 3.52 1.93
C ILE A 40 -7.52 4.67 0.93
N LEU A 41 -8.54 5.02 0.15
CA LEU A 41 -8.44 6.11 -0.82
C LEU A 41 -8.24 7.47 -0.14
N LYS A 42 -8.94 7.72 0.99
CA LYS A 42 -8.76 8.95 1.78
C LYS A 42 -7.32 9.05 2.30
N ASP A 43 -6.75 7.96 2.80
CA ASP A 43 -5.37 7.94 3.32
C ASP A 43 -4.34 8.19 2.20
N ILE A 44 -4.53 7.57 1.03
CA ILE A 44 -3.67 7.83 -0.15
C ILE A 44 -3.73 9.31 -0.55
N ILE A 45 -4.93 9.88 -0.62
CA ILE A 45 -5.12 11.30 -1.00
C ILE A 45 -4.48 12.22 0.06
N ALA A 46 -4.60 11.90 1.35
CA ALA A 46 -3.99 12.68 2.42
C ALA A 46 -2.46 12.71 2.27
N ILE A 47 -1.83 11.55 2.09
CA ILE A 47 -0.36 11.47 1.92
C ILE A 47 0.08 12.18 0.64
N ALA A 48 -0.60 11.96 -0.48
CA ALA A 48 -0.27 12.62 -1.74
C ALA A 48 -0.43 14.15 -1.64
N SER A 49 -1.45 14.62 -0.91
CA SER A 49 -1.66 16.05 -0.65
C SER A 49 -0.50 16.65 0.15
N ASP A 50 -0.02 15.94 1.17
CA ASP A 50 1.12 16.38 1.98
C ASP A 50 2.40 16.43 1.17
N LEU A 51 2.64 15.47 0.27
CA LEU A 51 3.79 15.47 -0.63
C LEU A 51 3.74 16.66 -1.60
N ALA A 52 2.59 16.94 -2.21
CA ALA A 52 2.41 18.09 -3.07
C ALA A 52 2.65 19.41 -2.33
N ARG A 53 2.10 19.54 -1.11
CA ARG A 53 2.26 20.74 -0.27
C ARG A 53 3.69 20.96 0.20
N LYS A 54 4.46 19.90 0.47
CA LYS A 54 5.90 20.00 0.79
C LYS A 54 6.69 20.66 -0.34
N GLU A 55 6.29 20.44 -1.58
CA GLU A 55 6.86 21.11 -2.75
C GLU A 55 6.16 22.43 -3.11
N LYS A 56 5.32 22.97 -2.22
CA LYS A 56 4.55 24.21 -2.41
C LYS A 56 3.64 24.17 -3.64
N ARG A 57 3.07 23.01 -3.96
CA ARG A 57 2.10 22.82 -5.04
C ARG A 57 0.70 22.62 -4.50
N ASP A 58 -0.27 23.20 -5.21
CA ASP A 58 -1.71 22.99 -4.97
C ASP A 58 -2.30 21.91 -5.90
N THR A 59 -1.45 21.24 -6.68
CA THR A 59 -1.85 20.18 -7.61
C THR A 59 -1.13 18.89 -7.24
N ILE A 60 -1.93 17.84 -6.97
CA ILE A 60 -1.44 16.47 -6.81
C ILE A 60 -1.07 15.92 -8.18
N MET A 61 0.13 15.33 -8.29
CA MET A 61 0.67 14.75 -9.52
C MET A 61 1.02 13.26 -9.30
N PRO A 62 1.30 12.49 -10.36
CA PRO A 62 1.71 11.09 -10.24
C PRO A 62 2.87 10.86 -9.24
N ARG A 63 3.87 11.77 -9.22
CA ARG A 63 4.99 11.75 -8.26
C ARG A 63 4.58 11.83 -6.78
N ASP A 64 3.36 12.25 -6.49
CA ASP A 64 2.80 12.29 -5.13
C ASP A 64 1.93 11.06 -4.86
N THR A 65 1.13 10.63 -5.85
CA THR A 65 0.20 9.51 -5.70
C THR A 65 0.91 8.17 -5.69
N ASP A 66 1.92 7.97 -6.54
CA ASP A 66 2.64 6.70 -6.67
C ASP A 66 3.32 6.30 -5.33
N PRO A 67 4.13 7.17 -4.68
CA PRO A 67 4.69 6.84 -3.37
C PRO A 67 3.63 6.77 -2.26
N ALA A 68 2.52 7.48 -2.36
CA ALA A 68 1.42 7.37 -1.40
C ALA A 68 0.71 6.01 -1.49
N ILE A 69 0.46 5.53 -2.72
CA ILE A 69 -0.07 4.20 -3.00
C ILE A 69 0.89 3.14 -2.48
N GLU A 70 2.18 3.24 -2.80
CA GLU A 70 3.19 2.29 -2.33
C GLU A 70 3.25 2.23 -0.80
N LYS A 71 3.17 3.39 -0.14
CA LYS A 71 3.17 3.44 1.33
C LYS A 71 1.95 2.76 1.97
N ILE A 72 0.78 2.84 1.34
CA ILE A 72 -0.48 2.30 1.89
C ILE A 72 -0.72 0.85 1.47
N LEU A 73 -0.40 0.49 0.22
CA LEU A 73 -0.71 -0.80 -0.40
C LEU A 73 0.53 -1.67 -0.68
N GLY A 74 1.71 -1.05 -0.80
CA GLY A 74 2.99 -1.72 -1.12
C GLY A 74 3.62 -2.45 0.07
N ASN A 75 3.13 -2.25 1.29
CA ASN A 75 3.40 -3.16 2.41
C ASN A 75 2.62 -4.46 2.24
N GLN A 76 2.95 -5.23 1.21
CA GLN A 76 2.76 -6.67 1.28
C GLN A 76 3.85 -7.19 2.22
N ASP A 77 3.45 -7.92 3.27
CA ASP A 77 4.38 -8.84 3.93
C ASP A 77 4.87 -9.81 2.85
N LEU A 78 5.99 -9.48 2.20
CA LEU A 78 6.66 -10.39 1.30
C LEU A 78 6.98 -11.62 2.13
N LYS A 79 6.31 -12.73 1.84
CA LYS A 79 6.73 -14.01 2.39
C LYS A 79 8.17 -14.21 1.96
N ALA A 80 8.97 -14.85 2.79
CA ALA A 80 10.41 -15.02 2.53
C ALA A 80 10.71 -15.57 1.11
N ASN A 81 9.81 -16.37 0.55
CA ASN A 81 9.91 -16.88 -0.82
C ASN A 81 9.74 -15.79 -1.89
N ASP A 82 8.79 -14.87 -1.71
CA ASP A 82 8.55 -13.78 -2.67
C ASP A 82 9.71 -12.78 -2.64
N LEU A 83 10.26 -12.51 -1.44
CA LEU A 83 11.48 -11.73 -1.28
C LEU A 83 12.66 -12.38 -2.01
N PHE A 84 12.79 -13.71 -1.93
CA PHE A 84 13.87 -14.43 -2.61
C PHE A 84 13.78 -14.34 -4.13
N GLU A 85 12.57 -14.36 -4.71
CA GLU A 85 12.40 -14.16 -6.14
C GLU A 85 12.76 -12.73 -6.59
N GLU A 86 12.50 -11.72 -5.77
CA GLU A 86 12.97 -10.36 -6.03
C GLU A 86 14.50 -10.24 -5.91
N MET A 87 15.11 -10.91 -4.94
CA MET A 87 16.57 -10.95 -4.79
C MET A 87 17.28 -11.51 -6.02
N LYS A 88 16.69 -12.49 -6.72
CA LYS A 88 17.27 -13.07 -7.95
C LYS A 88 17.42 -12.07 -9.10
N LYS A 89 16.69 -10.95 -9.07
CA LYS A 89 16.76 -9.90 -10.09
C LYS A 89 17.95 -8.95 -9.91
N LEU A 90 18.58 -8.97 -8.74
CA LEU A 90 19.71 -8.12 -8.41
C LEU A 90 20.99 -8.59 -9.11
N ASN A 91 21.86 -7.64 -9.43
CA ASN A 91 23.18 -7.96 -9.96
C ASN A 91 24.14 -8.43 -8.83
N PRO A 92 25.31 -9.01 -9.17
CA PRO A 92 26.23 -9.55 -8.17
C PRO A 92 26.73 -8.55 -7.12
N ILE A 93 26.85 -7.26 -7.48
CA ILE A 93 27.29 -6.21 -6.56
C ILE A 93 26.18 -5.92 -5.54
N GLU A 94 24.96 -5.73 -6.04
CA GLU A 94 23.76 -5.50 -5.22
C GLU A 94 23.48 -6.67 -4.27
N LEU A 95 23.67 -7.91 -4.75
CA LEU A 95 23.59 -9.11 -3.91
C LEU A 95 24.63 -9.12 -2.78
N GLY A 96 25.86 -8.68 -3.08
CA GLY A 96 26.92 -8.56 -2.08
C GLY A 96 26.61 -7.52 -1.00
N GLU A 97 26.05 -6.38 -1.39
CA GLU A 97 25.60 -5.33 -0.46
C GLU A 97 24.44 -5.81 0.40
N LEU A 98 23.44 -6.45 -0.22
CA LEU A 98 22.31 -7.04 0.48
C LEU A 98 22.73 -8.09 1.50
N SER A 99 23.68 -8.96 1.13
CA SER A 99 24.24 -9.96 2.05
C SER A 99 24.86 -9.29 3.29
N LYS A 100 25.61 -8.19 3.12
CA LYS A 100 26.19 -7.45 4.25
C LYS A 100 25.11 -6.86 5.14
N MET A 101 24.08 -6.23 4.56
CA MET A 101 22.97 -5.67 5.32
C MET A 101 22.26 -6.73 6.18
N ILE A 102 21.96 -7.89 5.59
CA ILE A 102 21.31 -9.01 6.31
C ILE A 102 22.22 -9.50 7.44
N SER A 103 23.51 -9.71 7.19
CA SER A 103 24.45 -10.15 8.22
C SER A 103 24.56 -9.14 9.37
N SER A 104 24.65 -7.84 9.07
CA SER A 104 24.68 -6.79 10.08
C SER A 104 23.41 -6.78 10.94
N TYR A 105 22.23 -6.93 10.33
CA TYR A 105 20.97 -7.01 11.07
C TYR A 105 20.92 -8.24 12.01
N ILE A 106 21.31 -9.42 11.51
CA ILE A 106 21.34 -10.65 12.32
C ILE A 106 22.28 -10.50 13.53
N SER A 107 23.46 -9.90 13.34
CA SER A 107 24.40 -9.67 14.44
C SER A 107 23.82 -8.73 15.49
N ALA A 108 23.22 -7.61 15.08
CA ALA A 108 22.59 -6.66 15.99
C ALA A 108 21.43 -7.28 16.78
N GLU A 109 20.61 -8.13 16.15
CA GLU A 109 19.51 -8.82 16.84
C GLU A 109 19.99 -9.94 17.78
N LYS A 110 21.14 -10.56 17.50
CA LYS A 110 21.77 -11.52 18.43
C LYS A 110 22.31 -10.82 19.67
N GLU A 111 22.95 -9.66 19.51
CA GLU A 111 23.49 -8.87 20.62
C GLU A 111 22.36 -8.38 21.56
N LYS A 112 21.23 -7.95 21.01
CA LYS A 112 20.04 -7.55 21.79
C LYS A 112 19.36 -8.68 22.59
N LYS A 113 19.61 -9.95 22.24
CA LYS A 113 19.04 -11.10 22.97
C LYS A 113 19.94 -11.60 24.11
N VAL A 114 21.12 -11.01 24.29
CA VAL A 114 22.10 -11.38 25.30
C VAL A 114 22.10 -10.41 26.50
N GLU A 115 21.38 -9.29 26.41
CA GLU A 115 20.99 -8.42 27.54
C GLU A 115 19.63 -8.84 28.13
#